data_AF-A0A8H7UV54-F1
#
_entry.id   AF-A0A8H7UV54-F1
#
_cell.length_a   1.000
_cell.length_b   1.000
_cell.length_c   1.000
_cell.angle_alpha   90.00
_cell.angle_beta   90.00
_cell.angle_gamma   90.00
#
_symmetry.space_group_name_H-M   'P 1'
#
loop_
_entity.id
_entity.type
_entity.pdbx_description
1 polymer ?
#
loop_
_entity_poly.entity_id
_entity_poly.type
_entity_poly.pdbx_seq_one_letter_code
_entity_poly.pdbx_strand_id
1 'polypeptide(L)'
;MQEAGVSKSTVYCIKYEIGQTFQRLKPGKPSSITETTKNTIKLKLRLGKLCTAEDTHKFLNNLGHPIGYEATRNLQHRLGFNCSIVILKKAAALEFRPSPDLNPIEHVWYQLKRRPNAYPTRSTTKEELEQRIATE
;
A
#
# COMPACT_ATOMS: atom_id res chain seq x y z
N MET A 1 -36.50 -45.49 -1.66
CA MET A 1 -35.31 -45.16 -0.84
C MET A 1 -34.81 -43.78 -1.24
N GLN A 2 -34.80 -42.80 -0.34
CA GLN A 2 -34.03 -41.57 -0.51
C GLN A 2 -32.76 -41.79 0.31
N GLU A 3 -31.67 -42.17 -0.35
CA GLU A 3 -30.45 -42.67 0.30
C GLU A 3 -29.57 -41.57 0.93
N ALA A 4 -29.94 -40.30 0.75
CA ALA A 4 -29.31 -39.17 1.43
C ALA A 4 -30.41 -38.34 2.09
N GLY A 5 -30.26 -38.03 3.38
CA GLY A 5 -31.20 -37.22 4.18
C GLY A 5 -31.26 -35.74 3.79
N VAL A 6 -31.18 -35.44 2.49
CA VAL A 6 -31.12 -34.10 1.92
C VAL A 6 -32.36 -33.85 1.07
N SER A 7 -32.91 -32.65 1.17
CA SER A 7 -34.09 -32.23 0.40
C SER A 7 -33.86 -32.36 -1.11
N LYS A 8 -34.93 -32.75 -1.84
CA LYS A 8 -34.97 -32.76 -3.31
C LYS A 8 -34.59 -31.41 -3.92
N SER A 9 -34.94 -30.30 -3.26
CA SER A 9 -34.57 -28.95 -3.71
C SER A 9 -33.06 -28.72 -3.65
N THR A 10 -32.40 -29.17 -2.60
CA THR A 10 -30.94 -29.09 -2.44
C THR A 10 -30.22 -29.91 -3.51
N VAL A 11 -30.70 -31.13 -3.78
CA VAL A 11 -30.14 -31.99 -4.85
C VAL A 11 -30.32 -31.32 -6.22
N TYR A 12 -31.46 -30.68 -6.48
CA TYR A 12 -31.71 -29.95 -7.73
C TYR A 12 -30.80 -28.72 -7.87
N CYS A 13 -30.61 -27.91 -6.82
CA CYS A 13 -29.69 -26.78 -6.82
C CYS A 13 -28.25 -27.23 -7.10
N ILE A 14 -27.78 -28.26 -6.41
CA ILE A 14 -26.43 -28.82 -6.61
C ILE A 14 -26.26 -29.34 -8.04
N LYS A 15 -27.26 -30.06 -8.58
CA LYS A 15 -27.23 -30.55 -9.96
C LYS A 15 -27.17 -29.41 -10.99
N TYR A 16 -27.86 -28.31 -10.73
CA TYR A 16 -27.84 -27.11 -11.57
C TYR A 16 -26.50 -26.36 -11.47
N GLU A 17 -25.93 -26.25 -10.27
CA GLU A 17 -24.62 -25.63 -10.00
C GLU A 17 -23.44 -26.43 -10.57
N ILE A 18 -23.50 -27.76 -10.58
CA ILE A 18 -22.45 -28.61 -11.18
C ILE A 18 -22.54 -28.60 -12.71
N GLY A 19 -23.76 -28.51 -13.26
CA GLY A 19 -24.00 -28.48 -14.71
C GLY A 19 -23.74 -27.12 -15.37
N GLN A 20 -23.73 -26.03 -14.60
CA GLN A 20 -23.40 -24.70 -15.10
C GLN A 20 -22.03 -24.26 -14.58
N THR A 21 -21.21 -23.74 -15.49
CA THR A 21 -19.94 -23.05 -15.23
C THR A 21 -19.98 -22.21 -13.95
N PHE A 22 -19.03 -22.44 -13.05
CA PHE A 22 -18.83 -21.77 -11.76
C PHE A 22 -19.35 -20.31 -11.75
N GLN A 23 -20.50 -20.07 -11.11
CA GLN A 23 -21.02 -18.72 -10.89
C GLN A 23 -20.42 -18.16 -9.61
N ARG A 24 -19.73 -17.01 -9.70
CA ARG A 24 -19.18 -16.33 -8.51
C ARG A 24 -20.32 -16.02 -7.53
N LEU A 25 -20.10 -16.33 -6.26
CA LEU A 25 -20.99 -15.94 -5.17
C LEU A 25 -21.28 -14.43 -5.23
N LYS A 26 -22.51 -14.04 -4.90
CA LYS A 26 -22.93 -12.63 -4.89
C LYS A 26 -21.95 -11.82 -4.02
N PRO A 27 -21.43 -10.69 -4.53
CA PRO A 27 -20.48 -9.89 -3.75
C PRO A 27 -21.16 -9.39 -2.46
N GLY A 28 -20.35 -9.27 -1.41
CA GLY A 28 -20.79 -8.69 -0.15
C GLY A 28 -21.17 -7.21 -0.29
N LYS A 29 -21.63 -6.62 0.82
CA LYS A 29 -22.03 -5.21 0.88
C LYS A 29 -20.90 -4.29 0.36
N PRO A 30 -21.22 -3.29 -0.51
CA PRO A 30 -20.21 -2.36 -1.00
C PRO A 30 -19.61 -1.55 0.16
N SER A 31 -18.34 -1.17 -0.01
CA SER A 31 -17.67 -0.32 0.96
C SER A 31 -18.35 1.05 1.04
N SER A 32 -18.46 1.60 2.25
CA SER A 32 -18.96 2.97 2.48
C SER A 32 -18.09 4.05 1.82
N ILE A 33 -16.86 3.70 1.41
CA ILE A 33 -15.89 4.62 0.83
C ILE A 33 -15.69 4.25 -0.64
N THR A 34 -15.89 5.23 -1.52
CA THR A 34 -15.60 5.11 -2.94
C THR A 34 -14.10 4.96 -3.19
N GLU A 35 -13.75 4.31 -4.29
CA GLU A 35 -12.33 4.08 -4.64
C GLU A 35 -11.57 5.38 -4.90
N THR A 36 -12.26 6.40 -5.42
CA THR A 36 -11.72 7.76 -5.62
C THR A 36 -11.29 8.41 -4.31
N THR A 37 -12.11 8.30 -3.27
CA THR A 37 -11.80 8.80 -1.93
C THR A 37 -10.61 8.05 -1.33
N LYS A 38 -10.54 6.73 -1.52
CA LYS A 38 -9.37 5.93 -1.08
C LYS A 38 -8.08 6.37 -1.77
N ASN A 39 -8.11 6.64 -3.08
CA ASN A 39 -6.96 7.12 -3.83
C ASN A 39 -6.51 8.51 -3.35
N THR A 40 -7.46 9.39 -3.06
CA THR A 40 -7.18 10.73 -2.51
C THR A 40 -6.50 10.62 -1.14
N ILE A 41 -6.99 9.74 -0.26
CA ILE A 41 -6.40 9.47 1.05
C ILE A 41 -5.00 8.89 0.91
N LYS A 42 -4.83 7.90 0.02
CA LYS A 42 -3.53 7.28 -0.28
C LYS A 42 -2.51 8.31 -0.73
N LEU A 43 -2.90 9.24 -1.61
CA LEU A 43 -2.03 10.33 -2.05
C LEU A 43 -1.67 11.26 -0.88
N LYS A 44 -2.65 11.68 -0.08
CA LYS A 44 -2.40 12.58 1.06
C LYS A 44 -1.54 11.94 2.16
N LEU A 45 -1.68 10.64 2.40
CA LEU A 45 -0.82 9.85 3.30
C LEU A 45 0.60 9.74 2.75
N ARG A 46 0.77 9.52 1.44
CA ARG A 46 2.08 9.50 0.77
C ARG A 46 2.79 10.85 0.84
N LEU A 47 2.05 11.93 0.66
CA LEU A 47 2.56 13.30 0.76
C LEU A 47 2.85 13.74 2.21
N GLY A 48 2.44 12.96 3.22
CA GLY A 48 2.57 13.33 4.62
C GLY A 48 1.63 14.47 5.06
N LYS A 49 0.57 14.75 4.29
CA LYS A 49 -0.47 15.73 4.68
C LYS A 49 -1.46 15.16 5.68
N LEU A 50 -1.62 13.83 5.68
CA LEU A 50 -2.37 13.08 6.69
C LEU A 50 -1.37 12.15 7.36
N CYS A 51 -1.03 12.42 8.62
CA CYS A 51 -0.01 11.68 9.34
C CYS A 51 -0.62 10.67 10.32
N THR A 52 -1.79 10.99 10.87
CA THR A 52 -2.42 10.19 11.90
C THR A 52 -3.77 9.64 11.44
N ALA A 53 -4.22 8.55 12.07
CA ALA A 53 -5.58 8.03 11.90
C ALA A 53 -6.63 9.10 12.22
N GLU A 54 -6.37 9.92 13.23
CA GLU A 54 -7.23 11.03 13.63
C GLU A 54 -7.36 12.10 12.53
N ASP A 55 -6.27 12.51 11.89
CA ASP A 55 -6.30 13.47 10.77
C ASP A 55 -7.12 12.93 9.61
N THR A 56 -6.97 11.64 9.32
CA THR A 56 -7.69 10.98 8.24
C THR A 56 -9.17 10.83 8.57
N HIS A 57 -9.51 10.59 9.84
CA HIS A 57 -10.88 10.50 10.32
C HIS A 57 -11.57 11.87 10.23
N LYS A 58 -10.92 12.94 10.71
CA LYS A 58 -11.40 14.32 10.54
C LYS A 58 -11.58 14.67 9.06
N PHE A 59 -10.62 14.30 8.22
CA PHE A 59 -10.70 14.53 6.77
C PHE A 59 -11.87 13.80 6.11
N LEU A 60 -12.12 12.54 6.49
CA LEU A 60 -13.26 11.75 5.99
C LEU A 60 -14.60 12.33 6.43
N ASN A 61 -14.72 12.73 7.71
CA ASN A 61 -15.93 13.37 8.20
C ASN A 61 -16.19 14.71 7.48
N ASN A 62 -15.15 15.51 7.25
CA ASN A 62 -15.25 16.77 6.52
C ASN A 62 -15.63 16.58 5.04
N LEU A 63 -15.28 15.45 4.44
CA LEU A 63 -15.70 15.08 3.09
C LEU A 63 -17.15 14.56 3.00
N GLY A 64 -17.85 14.41 4.12
CA GLY A 64 -19.21 13.86 4.15
C GLY A 64 -19.26 12.34 4.21
N HIS A 65 -18.17 11.68 4.63
CA HIS A 65 -18.14 10.24 4.90
C HIS A 65 -18.10 9.99 6.41
N PRO A 66 -19.25 9.95 7.11
CA PRO A 66 -19.31 9.70 8.55
C PRO A 66 -18.89 8.26 8.84
N ILE A 67 -17.64 8.08 9.25
CA ILE A 67 -17.03 6.76 9.44
C ILE A 67 -16.39 6.75 10.82
N GLY A 68 -16.65 5.71 11.62
CA GLY A 68 -16.04 5.58 12.95
C GLY A 68 -14.51 5.52 12.90
N TYR A 69 -13.85 5.96 13.97
CA TYR A 69 -12.39 6.00 14.08
C TYR A 69 -11.72 4.65 13.75
N GLU A 70 -12.24 3.53 14.28
CA GLU A 70 -11.66 2.21 14.03
C GLU A 70 -11.82 1.78 12.56
N ALA A 71 -12.91 2.17 11.90
CA ALA A 71 -13.09 1.93 10.47
C ALA A 71 -12.09 2.75 9.64
N THR A 72 -11.74 3.98 10.07
CA THR A 72 -10.65 4.76 9.47
C THR A 72 -9.29 4.10 9.67
N ARG A 73 -9.02 3.58 10.88
CA ARG A 73 -7.78 2.85 11.19
C ARG A 73 -7.64 1.59 10.34
N ASN A 74 -8.70 0.79 10.25
CA ASN A 74 -8.76 -0.39 9.39
C ASN A 74 -8.59 -0.05 7.90
N LEU A 75 -9.18 1.08 7.45
CA LEU A 75 -8.96 1.57 6.10
C LEU A 75 -7.49 1.87 5.84
N GLN A 76 -6.81 2.57 6.75
CA GLN A 76 -5.39 2.88 6.60
C GLN A 76 -4.53 1.62 6.54
N HIS A 77 -4.80 0.63 7.40
CA HIS A 77 -4.13 -0.67 7.34
C HIS A 77 -4.35 -1.37 5.99
N ARG A 78 -5.59 -1.36 5.47
CA ARG A 78 -5.90 -1.92 4.14
C ARG A 78 -5.21 -1.18 2.99
N LEU A 79 -4.92 0.10 3.17
CA LEU A 79 -4.16 0.92 2.21
C LEU A 79 -2.63 0.73 2.35
N GLY A 80 -2.17 -0.05 3.32
CA GLY A 80 -0.75 -0.33 3.57
C GLY A 80 -0.06 0.68 4.51
N PHE A 81 -0.81 1.46 5.29
CA PHE A 81 -0.27 2.43 6.24
C PHE A 81 -0.51 1.97 7.69
N ASN A 82 0.57 1.86 8.47
CA ASN A 82 0.49 1.53 9.88
C ASN A 82 0.39 2.81 10.72
N CYS A 83 -0.78 3.03 11.30
CA CYS A 83 -1.15 4.22 12.06
C CYS A 83 -0.48 4.31 13.43
N SER A 84 0.15 3.23 13.89
CA SER A 84 0.89 3.13 15.15
C SER A 84 2.25 3.83 15.13
N ILE A 85 2.64 4.34 13.97
CA ILE A 85 4.00 4.76 13.72
C ILE A 85 4.06 6.29 13.56
N VAL A 86 4.62 6.94 14.58
CA VAL A 86 5.02 8.36 14.66
C VAL A 86 6.03 8.77 13.55
N ILE A 87 6.38 7.86 12.61
CA ILE A 87 7.47 8.00 11.63
C ILE A 87 7.05 8.74 10.34
N LEU A 88 5.76 9.06 10.12
CA LEU A 88 5.42 9.98 9.02
C LEU A 88 6.00 11.40 9.21
N LYS A 89 6.42 11.75 10.44
CA LYS A 89 7.19 12.98 10.70
C LYS A 89 8.63 12.96 10.16
N LYS A 90 9.22 11.78 9.86
CA LYS A 90 10.64 11.67 9.45
C LYS A 90 10.84 11.44 7.96
N ALA A 91 9.87 10.83 7.27
CA ALA A 91 9.97 10.48 5.85
C ALA A 91 9.77 11.67 4.88
N ALA A 92 9.21 12.78 5.35
CA ALA A 92 9.08 14.00 4.54
C ALA A 92 10.34 14.89 4.58
N ALA A 93 11.24 14.69 5.56
CA ALA A 93 12.38 15.56 5.80
C ALA A 93 13.71 15.06 5.21
N LEU A 94 13.83 13.78 4.85
CA LEU A 94 15.00 13.26 4.13
C LEU A 94 14.57 12.13 3.19
N GLU A 95 14.70 12.42 1.89
CA GLU A 95 15.03 11.52 0.77
C GLU A 95 14.36 10.13 0.67
N PHE A 96 13.73 9.93 -0.50
CA PHE A 96 13.69 8.67 -1.26
C PHE A 96 13.53 7.37 -0.44
N ARG A 97 12.29 6.95 -0.25
CA ARG A 97 11.95 5.68 0.42
C ARG A 97 12.41 4.49 -0.47
N PRO A 98 13.34 3.62 -0.02
CA PRO A 98 13.66 2.40 -0.76
C PRO A 98 12.46 1.45 -0.70
N SER A 99 12.15 0.81 -1.82
CA SER A 99 11.15 -0.25 -1.90
C SER A 99 11.50 -1.39 -0.94
N PRO A 100 10.53 -1.99 -0.24
CA PRO A 100 10.77 -3.10 0.70
C PRO A 100 11.25 -4.40 0.03
N ASP A 101 11.41 -4.41 -1.30
CA ASP A 101 11.79 -5.58 -2.10
C ASP A 101 13.26 -5.56 -2.58
N LEU A 102 14.10 -4.61 -2.13
CA LEU A 102 15.52 -4.62 -2.49
C LEU A 102 16.30 -5.67 -1.67
N ASN A 103 16.95 -6.61 -2.37
CA ASN A 103 17.94 -7.54 -1.82
C ASN A 103 19.05 -6.75 -1.07
N PRO A 104 19.64 -7.24 0.05
CA PRO A 104 20.62 -6.46 0.83
C PRO A 104 21.82 -5.96 0.02
N ILE A 105 22.18 -6.64 -1.07
CA ILE A 105 23.24 -6.25 -2.00
C ILE A 105 22.87 -4.96 -2.76
N GLU A 106 21.61 -4.80 -3.17
CA GLU A 106 21.14 -3.60 -3.86
C GLU A 106 21.15 -2.38 -2.93
N HIS A 107 20.93 -2.59 -1.63
CA HIS A 107 21.09 -1.52 -0.63
C HIS A 107 22.53 -1.03 -0.55
N VAL A 108 23.50 -1.95 -0.55
CA VAL A 108 24.93 -1.60 -0.56
C VAL A 108 25.29 -0.88 -1.86
N TRP A 109 24.85 -1.39 -3.01
CA TRP A 109 25.08 -0.73 -4.31
C TRP A 109 24.48 0.67 -4.39
N TYR A 110 23.27 0.87 -3.85
CA TYR A 110 22.64 2.18 -3.82
C TYR A 110 23.44 3.17 -2.97
N GLN A 111 23.89 2.76 -1.79
CA GLN A 111 24.75 3.58 -0.93
C GLN A 111 26.06 3.95 -1.62
N LEU A 112 26.67 2.99 -2.33
CA LEU A 112 27.91 3.21 -3.07
C LEU A 112 27.71 4.14 -4.28
N LYS A 113 26.56 4.07 -4.96
CA LYS A 113 26.25 4.94 -6.12
C LYS A 113 25.93 6.39 -5.74
N ARG A 114 25.51 6.66 -4.50
CA ARG A 114 25.17 8.03 -4.05
C ARG A 114 26.35 8.98 -4.08
N ARG A 115 27.51 8.54 -3.59
CA ARG A 115 28.71 9.37 -3.48
C ARG A 115 29.20 9.90 -4.84
N PRO A 116 29.44 9.05 -5.86
CA PRO A 116 29.88 9.52 -7.16
C PRO A 116 28.83 10.36 -7.91
N ASN A 117 27.53 10.13 -7.66
CA ASN A 117 26.47 10.93 -8.26
C ASN A 117 26.24 12.30 -7.59
N ALA A 118 26.83 12.53 -6.41
CA ALA A 118 26.74 13.82 -5.71
C ALA A 118 27.77 14.84 -6.24
N TYR A 119 28.75 14.42 -7.03
CA TYR A 119 29.70 15.34 -7.64
C TYR A 119 29.03 16.21 -8.70
N PRO A 120 29.36 17.51 -8.78
CA PRO A 120 28.74 18.45 -9.71
C PRO A 120 29.04 18.13 -11.17
N THR A 121 30.13 17.41 -11.45
CA THR A 121 30.52 16.97 -12.78
C THR A 121 30.68 15.46 -12.83
N ARG A 122 30.12 14.84 -13.87
CA ARG A 122 30.31 13.43 -14.17
C ARG A 122 31.75 13.21 -14.62
N SER A 123 32.48 12.39 -13.88
CA SER A 123 33.84 11.95 -14.24
C SER A 123 33.79 11.14 -15.54
N THR A 124 34.74 11.41 -16.45
CA THR A 124 34.83 10.66 -17.71
C THR A 124 35.73 9.44 -17.57
N THR A 125 36.70 9.50 -16.65
CA THR A 125 37.75 8.48 -16.49
C THR A 125 37.82 7.96 -15.05
N LYS A 126 38.17 6.67 -14.89
CA LYS A 126 38.28 6.00 -13.58
C LYS A 126 39.28 6.67 -12.64
N GLU A 127 40.43 7.08 -13.18
CA GLU A 127 41.53 7.71 -12.43
C GLU A 127 41.10 9.03 -11.79
N GLU A 128 40.26 9.80 -12.48
CA GLU A 128 39.70 11.06 -11.99
C GLU A 128 38.77 10.84 -10.78
N LEU A 129 37.99 9.74 -10.77
CA LEU A 129 37.18 9.36 -9.61
C LEU A 129 38.04 8.94 -8.44
N GLU A 130 39.07 8.13 -8.69
CA GLU A 130 39.98 7.64 -7.65
C GLU A 130 40.73 8.79 -6.97
N GLN A 131 41.18 9.78 -7.74
CA GLN A 131 41.80 11.00 -7.20
C GLN A 131 40.84 11.82 -6.34
N ARG A 132 39.56 11.94 -6.74
CA ARG A 132 38.54 12.67 -5.96
C ARG A 132 38.26 11.97 -4.63
N ILE A 133 38.13 10.65 -4.63
CA ILE A 133 37.91 9.85 -3.41
C ILE A 133 39.12 9.93 -2.48
N ALA A 134 40.34 9.98 -3.02
CA ALA A 134 41.56 10.09 -2.22
C ALA A 134 41.81 11.50 -1.64
N THR A 135 41.10 12.51 -2.14
CA THR A 135 41.25 13.91 -1.71
C THR A 135 40.22 14.30 -0.63
N GLU A 136 39.15 13.54 -0.45
CA GLU A 136 38.20 13.66 0.70
C GLU A 136 38.77 13.08 2.00
#